data_AF-A0A7S0LZZ6-F1
#
_entry.id   AF-A0A7S0LZZ6-F1
#
_cell.length_a   1.000
_cell.length_b   1.000
_cell.length_c   1.000
_cell.angle_alpha   90.00
_cell.angle_beta   90.00
_cell.angle_gamma   90.00
#
_symmetry.space_group_name_H-M   'P 1'
#
loop_
_entity.id
_entity.type
_entity.pdbx_description
1 polymer ?
#
loop_
_entity_poly.entity_id
_entity_poly.type
_entity_poly.pdbx_seq_one_letter_code
_entity_poly.pdbx_strand_id
1 'polypeptide(L)'
;GSAKEEKEILELFAGVFTVLDERTFRDVFTLHMQVLFEQLVQRDAYLAIPNHFLSNQSVSRIFADILLSFLLGRVRDLGSCERAEAAAILGLFKMAFASVQTYAENEAVLRPHVRAIVIGCLKHAMGEKRPTHYYQLLRSLFRSVSQGKFDSVMKEFIALLKNLLDSLVKLFNAAQDDDTKEQLAELCLMVPARLNFLLPHIALLMKPIVFALNSSTETALFALKKLESWVENLQPGYFDPLLQDAKEQLVPALNKHLQSGVQSCAFLVTKIP
;
A
#
# COMPACT_ATOMS: atom_id res chain seq x y z
N GLY A 1 -8.22 8.65 -34.48
CA GLY A 1 -8.10 7.21 -34.19
C GLY A 1 -8.91 6.90 -32.96
N SER A 2 -9.42 5.69 -32.85
CA SER A 2 -10.04 5.23 -31.60
C SER A 2 -9.01 5.21 -30.45
N ALA A 3 -9.43 5.36 -29.20
CA ALA A 3 -8.53 5.28 -28.03
C ALA A 3 -7.75 3.94 -27.97
N LYS A 4 -8.32 2.89 -28.58
CA LYS A 4 -7.69 1.59 -28.74
C LYS A 4 -6.52 1.64 -29.73
N GLU A 5 -6.70 2.26 -30.90
CA GLU A 5 -5.63 2.44 -31.89
C GLU A 5 -4.46 3.25 -31.33
N GLU A 6 -4.74 4.34 -30.59
CA GLU A 6 -3.69 5.15 -29.96
C GLU A 6 -2.87 4.32 -28.97
N LYS A 7 -3.53 3.50 -28.14
CA LYS A 7 -2.87 2.58 -27.23
C LYS A 7 -1.99 1.55 -27.97
N GLU A 8 -2.52 0.92 -29.01
CA GLU A 8 -1.76 -0.06 -29.83
C GLU A 8 -0.50 0.56 -30.45
N ILE A 9 -0.60 1.79 -30.97
CA ILE A 9 0.55 2.53 -31.51
C ILE A 9 1.61 2.79 -30.43
N LEU A 10 1.20 3.16 -29.22
CA LEU A 10 2.11 3.41 -28.11
C LEU A 10 2.78 2.13 -27.60
N GLU A 11 2.08 0.99 -27.63
CA GLU A 11 2.66 -0.33 -27.33
C GLU A 11 3.69 -0.75 -28.38
N LEU A 12 3.42 -0.52 -29.68
CA LEU A 12 4.40 -0.76 -30.75
C LEU A 12 5.62 0.13 -30.60
N PHE A 13 5.42 1.42 -30.32
CA PHE A 13 6.49 2.37 -30.03
C PHE A 13 7.37 1.87 -28.88
N ALA A 14 6.76 1.47 -27.75
CA ALA A 14 7.49 0.90 -26.62
C ALA A 14 8.25 -0.38 -27.02
N GLY A 15 7.61 -1.27 -27.79
CA GLY A 15 8.21 -2.52 -28.26
C GLY A 15 9.56 -2.34 -28.95
N VAL A 16 9.74 -1.28 -29.75
CA VAL A 16 11.01 -0.96 -30.43
C VAL A 16 12.17 -0.76 -29.45
N PHE A 17 11.91 -0.24 -28.25
CA PHE A 17 12.98 -0.02 -27.26
C PHE A 17 13.35 -1.29 -26.49
N THR A 18 12.49 -2.32 -26.48
CA THR A 18 12.72 -3.55 -25.69
C THR A 18 13.84 -4.44 -26.23
N VAL A 19 14.31 -4.17 -27.45
CA VAL A 19 15.42 -4.86 -28.12
C VAL A 19 16.76 -4.13 -27.98
N LEU A 20 16.78 -2.95 -27.37
CA LEU A 20 18.01 -2.23 -27.07
C LEU A 20 18.81 -2.96 -25.97
N ASP A 21 20.12 -2.76 -25.96
CA ASP A 21 20.93 -3.20 -24.83
C ASP A 21 20.60 -2.39 -23.57
N GLU A 22 20.86 -2.98 -22.40
CA GLU A 22 20.52 -2.41 -21.10
C GLU A 22 21.05 -0.98 -20.90
N ARG A 23 22.29 -0.71 -21.35
CA ARG A 23 22.91 0.61 -21.16
C ARG A 23 22.21 1.66 -22.00
N THR A 24 22.00 1.38 -23.29
CA THR A 24 21.31 2.29 -24.19
C THR A 24 19.87 2.54 -23.73
N PHE A 25 19.14 1.48 -23.33
CA PHE A 25 17.80 1.62 -22.78
C PHE A 25 17.79 2.53 -21.54
N ARG A 26 18.72 2.30 -20.61
CA ARG A 26 18.84 3.09 -19.38
C ARG A 26 19.12 4.55 -19.66
N ASP A 27 20.07 4.85 -20.54
CA ASP A 27 20.46 6.23 -20.86
C ASP A 27 19.27 6.99 -21.49
N VAL A 28 18.58 6.37 -22.45
CA VAL A 28 17.39 6.94 -23.11
C VAL A 28 16.29 7.25 -22.09
N PHE A 29 15.88 6.27 -21.29
CA PHE A 29 14.74 6.46 -20.39
C PHE A 29 15.08 7.28 -19.16
N THR A 30 16.32 7.27 -18.69
CA THR A 30 16.74 8.19 -17.62
C THR A 30 16.69 9.64 -18.10
N LEU A 31 17.17 9.93 -19.32
CA LEU A 31 17.16 11.28 -19.90
C LEU A 31 15.75 11.78 -20.20
N HIS A 32 14.85 10.90 -20.66
CA HIS A 32 13.52 11.27 -21.13
C HIS A 32 12.38 10.99 -20.13
N MET A 33 12.67 10.49 -18.92
CA MET A 33 11.64 10.13 -17.94
C MET A 33 10.72 11.32 -17.59
N GLN A 34 11.29 12.53 -17.47
CA GLN A 34 10.51 13.74 -17.19
C GLN A 34 9.53 14.06 -18.32
N VAL A 35 9.98 13.97 -19.57
CA VAL A 35 9.13 14.22 -20.75
C VAL A 35 8.01 13.19 -20.83
N LEU A 36 8.33 11.90 -20.60
CA LEU A 36 7.33 10.85 -20.54
C LEU A 36 6.30 11.12 -19.43
N PHE A 37 6.76 11.52 -18.25
CA PHE A 37 5.89 11.85 -17.12
C PHE A 37 4.94 13.02 -17.44
N GLU A 38 5.43 14.09 -18.07
CA GLU A 38 4.58 15.20 -18.50
C GLU A 38 3.47 14.75 -19.45
N GLN A 39 3.75 13.82 -20.38
CA GLN A 39 2.72 13.25 -21.24
C GLN A 39 1.72 12.38 -20.47
N LEU A 40 2.19 11.60 -19.50
CA LEU A 40 1.35 10.74 -18.65
C LEU A 40 0.37 11.54 -17.79
N VAL A 41 0.76 12.73 -17.32
CA VAL A 41 -0.13 13.64 -16.58
C VAL A 41 -1.25 14.18 -17.47
N GLN A 42 -0.99 14.37 -18.76
CA GLN A 42 -1.94 14.96 -19.71
C GLN A 42 -2.87 13.92 -20.34
N ARG A 43 -2.39 12.69 -20.56
CA ARG A 43 -3.10 11.67 -21.35
C ARG A 43 -2.85 10.26 -20.82
N ASP A 44 -3.91 9.62 -20.33
CA ASP A 44 -3.88 8.24 -19.84
C ASP A 44 -3.40 7.21 -20.86
N ALA A 45 -3.57 7.47 -22.16
CA ALA A 45 -3.10 6.58 -23.23
C ALA A 45 -1.59 6.27 -23.12
N TYR A 46 -0.80 7.24 -22.66
CA TYR A 46 0.65 7.09 -22.50
C TYR A 46 1.05 6.06 -21.44
N LEU A 47 0.13 5.66 -20.54
CA LEU A 47 0.37 4.57 -19.57
C LEU A 47 0.67 3.23 -20.26
N ALA A 48 0.31 3.10 -21.55
CA ALA A 48 0.68 1.97 -22.38
C ALA A 48 2.20 1.72 -22.40
N ILE A 49 3.00 2.79 -22.45
CA ILE A 49 4.46 2.71 -22.52
C ILE A 49 5.07 2.09 -21.25
N PRO A 50 4.91 2.68 -20.04
CA PRO A 50 5.44 2.08 -18.82
C PRO A 50 4.82 0.70 -18.54
N ASN A 51 3.57 0.47 -18.93
CA ASN A 51 2.95 -0.85 -18.77
C ASN A 51 3.64 -1.91 -19.63
N HIS A 52 3.95 -1.57 -20.88
CA HIS A 52 4.66 -2.45 -21.80
C HIS A 52 6.07 -2.78 -21.29
N PHE A 53 6.83 -1.79 -20.82
CA PHE A 53 8.16 -2.03 -20.25
C PHE A 53 8.13 -2.87 -18.98
N LEU A 54 7.24 -2.55 -18.04
CA LEU A 54 7.13 -3.30 -16.79
C LEU A 54 6.60 -4.73 -16.97
N SER A 55 5.93 -5.00 -18.10
CA SER A 55 5.40 -6.31 -18.49
C SER A 55 6.32 -7.06 -19.47
N ASN A 56 7.51 -6.54 -19.76
CA ASN A 56 8.49 -7.20 -20.62
C ASN A 56 9.73 -7.59 -19.80
N GLN A 57 9.99 -8.89 -19.69
CA GLN A 57 11.07 -9.44 -18.87
C GLN A 57 12.47 -8.89 -19.22
N SER A 58 12.75 -8.52 -20.48
CA SER A 58 14.08 -8.04 -20.87
C SER A 58 14.43 -6.67 -20.28
N VAL A 59 13.43 -5.82 -20.05
CA VAL A 59 13.63 -4.42 -19.65
C VAL A 59 12.93 -4.04 -18.35
N SER A 60 12.02 -4.89 -17.83
CA SER A 60 11.17 -4.57 -16.67
C SER A 60 11.99 -4.14 -15.45
N ARG A 61 13.06 -4.88 -15.13
CA ARG A 61 13.95 -4.56 -14.02
C ARG A 61 14.62 -3.20 -14.17
N ILE A 62 15.18 -2.91 -15.34
CA ILE A 62 15.90 -1.67 -15.62
C ILE A 62 14.94 -0.49 -15.59
N PHE A 63 13.76 -0.64 -16.21
CA PHE A 63 12.76 0.41 -16.22
C PHE A 63 12.16 0.65 -14.83
N ALA A 64 11.92 -0.38 -14.03
CA ALA A 64 11.45 -0.25 -12.64
C ALA A 64 12.45 0.57 -11.79
N ASP A 65 13.75 0.38 -11.99
CA ASP A 65 14.81 1.10 -11.28
C ASP A 65 14.83 2.60 -11.62
N ILE A 66 14.75 2.93 -12.91
CA ILE A 66 14.63 4.31 -13.41
C ILE A 66 13.36 4.95 -12.86
N LEU A 67 12.24 4.24 -12.96
CA LEU A 67 10.94 4.72 -12.55
C LEU A 67 10.88 5.00 -11.05
N LEU A 68 11.31 4.06 -10.21
CA LEU A 68 11.29 4.24 -8.75
C LEU A 68 12.21 5.37 -8.30
N SER A 69 13.40 5.48 -8.91
CA SER A 69 14.32 6.59 -8.65
C SER A 69 13.69 7.94 -9.00
N PHE A 70 13.00 8.03 -10.14
CA PHE A 70 12.28 9.22 -10.57
C PHE A 70 11.11 9.58 -9.66
N LEU A 71 10.30 8.59 -9.27
CA LEU A 71 9.11 8.81 -8.43
C LEU A 71 9.46 9.18 -6.99
N LEU A 72 10.57 8.65 -6.44
CA LEU A 72 11.02 9.00 -5.10
C LEU A 72 11.26 10.50 -4.93
N GLY A 73 11.79 11.17 -5.95
CA GLY A 73 11.98 12.62 -5.96
C GLY A 73 10.69 13.43 -5.82
N ARG A 74 9.53 12.82 -6.12
CA ARG A 74 8.20 13.45 -6.14
C ARG A 74 7.31 13.07 -4.96
N VAL A 75 7.73 12.14 -4.11
CA VAL A 75 6.91 11.73 -2.95
C VAL A 75 6.56 12.95 -2.10
N ARG A 76 7.51 13.86 -1.85
CA ARG A 76 7.30 15.08 -1.06
C ARG A 76 6.25 16.04 -1.64
N ASP A 77 5.99 15.97 -2.94
CA ASP A 77 5.12 16.89 -3.66
C ASP A 77 3.67 16.36 -3.73
N LEU A 78 3.41 15.11 -3.29
CA LEU A 78 2.08 14.49 -3.30
C LEU A 78 1.01 15.25 -2.49
N GLY A 79 1.43 16.03 -1.49
CA GLY A 79 0.53 16.85 -0.67
C GLY A 79 0.04 18.12 -1.38
N SER A 80 0.85 18.65 -2.31
CA SER A 80 0.64 19.97 -2.93
C SER A 80 0.46 19.95 -4.44
N CYS A 81 0.70 18.81 -5.10
CA CYS A 81 0.57 18.68 -6.55
C CYS A 81 -0.90 18.63 -7.00
N GLU A 82 -1.10 18.90 -8.29
CA GLU A 82 -2.41 18.85 -8.93
C GLU A 82 -2.97 17.42 -8.98
N ARG A 83 -4.29 17.31 -9.05
CA ARG A 83 -4.97 16.00 -9.01
C ARG A 83 -4.49 15.04 -10.11
N ALA A 84 -4.25 15.54 -11.32
CA ALA A 84 -3.76 14.73 -12.43
C ALA A 84 -2.32 14.24 -12.19
N GLU A 85 -1.47 15.08 -11.61
CA GLU A 85 -0.10 14.74 -11.28
C GLU A 85 -0.04 13.69 -10.16
N ALA A 86 -0.83 13.89 -9.09
CA ALA A 86 -0.98 12.90 -8.02
C ALA A 86 -1.46 11.55 -8.56
N ALA A 87 -2.46 11.55 -9.45
CA ALA A 87 -2.98 10.35 -10.07
C ALA A 87 -1.91 9.62 -10.90
N ALA A 88 -1.11 10.35 -11.68
CA ALA A 88 0.00 9.79 -12.46
C ALA A 88 1.08 9.17 -11.55
N ILE A 89 1.52 9.89 -10.50
CA ILE A 89 2.53 9.38 -9.55
C ILE A 89 2.03 8.10 -8.87
N LEU A 90 0.80 8.11 -8.33
CA LEU A 90 0.21 6.96 -7.66
C LEU A 90 0.01 5.77 -8.60
N GLY A 91 -0.43 6.04 -9.83
CA GLY A 91 -0.58 5.04 -10.89
C GLY A 91 0.75 4.36 -11.23
N LEU A 92 1.81 5.15 -11.43
CA LEU A 92 3.14 4.62 -11.74
C LEU A 92 3.75 3.83 -10.58
N PHE A 93 3.60 4.27 -9.33
CA PHE A 93 4.00 3.46 -8.17
C PHE A 93 3.26 2.13 -8.13
N LYS A 94 1.93 2.15 -8.36
CA LYS A 94 1.11 0.94 -8.38
C LYS A 94 1.56 -0.03 -9.47
N MET A 95 1.91 0.48 -10.65
CA MET A 95 2.46 -0.34 -11.75
C MET A 95 3.83 -0.93 -11.37
N ALA A 96 4.72 -0.13 -10.79
CA ALA A 96 6.02 -0.60 -10.32
C ALA A 96 5.84 -1.71 -9.26
N PHE A 97 4.95 -1.53 -8.29
CA PHE A 97 4.65 -2.55 -7.28
C PHE A 97 4.03 -3.82 -7.87
N ALA A 98 3.16 -3.69 -8.87
CA ALA A 98 2.57 -4.83 -9.57
C ALA A 98 3.63 -5.62 -10.35
N SER A 99 4.60 -4.93 -10.96
CA SER A 99 5.69 -5.59 -11.69
C SER A 99 6.52 -6.53 -10.81
N VAL A 100 6.62 -6.26 -9.50
CA VAL A 100 7.33 -7.13 -8.54
C VAL A 100 6.61 -8.47 -8.37
N GLN A 101 5.28 -8.49 -8.49
CA GLN A 101 4.50 -9.73 -8.47
C GLN A 101 4.73 -10.55 -9.75
N THR A 102 4.94 -9.87 -10.87
CA THR A 102 5.17 -10.51 -12.17
C THR A 102 6.61 -11.02 -12.30
N TYR A 103 7.59 -10.23 -11.85
CA TYR A 103 9.01 -10.51 -11.98
C TYR A 103 9.72 -10.37 -10.62
N ALA A 104 10.10 -11.50 -10.03
CA ALA A 104 10.73 -11.53 -8.70
C ALA A 104 12.05 -10.72 -8.62
N GLU A 105 12.77 -10.57 -9.75
CA GLU A 105 13.99 -9.75 -9.80
C GLU A 105 13.74 -8.26 -9.54
N ASN A 106 12.53 -7.76 -9.79
CA ASN A 106 12.15 -6.39 -9.48
C ASN A 106 12.06 -6.15 -7.96
N GLU A 107 12.02 -7.22 -7.14
CA GLU A 107 12.04 -7.10 -5.69
C GLU A 107 13.35 -6.47 -5.20
N ALA A 108 14.47 -6.85 -5.82
CA ALA A 108 15.79 -6.30 -5.50
C ALA A 108 15.88 -4.79 -5.79
N VAL A 109 15.10 -4.31 -6.76
CA VAL A 109 14.99 -2.90 -7.13
C VAL A 109 14.08 -2.14 -6.16
N LEU A 110 12.93 -2.71 -5.77
CA LEU A 110 12.01 -2.06 -4.82
C LEU A 110 12.62 -1.95 -3.42
N ARG A 111 13.29 -3.00 -2.94
CA ARG A 111 13.82 -3.12 -1.57
C ARG A 111 14.51 -1.86 -1.02
N PRO A 112 15.54 -1.28 -1.67
CA PRO A 112 16.24 -0.10 -1.14
C PRO A 112 15.33 1.13 -0.96
N HIS A 113 14.20 1.19 -1.66
CA HIS A 113 13.29 2.33 -1.66
C HIS A 113 12.16 2.22 -0.64
N VAL A 114 11.85 1.02 -0.13
CA VAL A 114 10.72 0.76 0.80
C VAL A 114 10.75 1.71 1.99
N ARG A 115 11.90 1.81 2.67
CA ARG A 115 12.06 2.66 3.84
C ARG A 115 11.85 4.13 3.52
N ALA A 116 12.39 4.60 2.39
CA ALA A 116 12.27 5.99 1.96
C ALA A 116 10.81 6.35 1.64
N ILE A 117 10.08 5.45 0.96
CA ILE A 117 8.65 5.63 0.66
C ILE A 117 7.86 5.72 1.96
N VAL A 118 8.02 4.75 2.87
CA VAL A 118 7.25 4.67 4.11
C VAL A 118 7.51 5.89 5.00
N ILE A 119 8.78 6.19 5.28
CA ILE A 119 9.14 7.33 6.14
C ILE A 119 8.75 8.65 5.49
N GLY A 120 8.98 8.80 4.17
CA GLY A 120 8.59 9.99 3.42
C GLY A 120 7.10 10.25 3.54
N CYS A 121 6.26 9.26 3.25
CA CYS A 121 4.80 9.40 3.34
C CYS A 121 4.34 9.80 4.75
N LEU A 122 4.81 9.11 5.78
CA LEU A 122 4.43 9.42 7.17
C LEU A 122 4.89 10.81 7.60
N LYS A 123 6.12 11.19 7.24
CA LYS A 123 6.69 12.49 7.58
C LYS A 123 5.90 13.62 6.93
N HIS A 124 5.62 13.52 5.64
CA HIS A 124 4.92 14.56 4.90
C HIS A 124 3.42 14.61 5.24
N ALA A 125 2.80 13.47 5.56
CA ALA A 125 1.41 13.43 5.99
C ALA A 125 1.13 14.26 7.25
N MET A 126 2.08 14.36 8.18
CA MET A 126 1.94 15.18 9.40
C MET A 126 1.82 16.69 9.12
N GLY A 127 2.32 17.17 7.99
CA GLY A 127 2.32 18.60 7.64
C GLY A 127 1.11 19.03 6.83
N GLU A 128 0.29 18.10 6.35
CA GLU A 128 -0.81 18.37 5.44
C GLU A 128 -2.16 18.37 6.14
N LYS A 129 -3.06 19.26 5.71
CA LYS A 129 -4.45 19.26 6.19
C LYS A 129 -5.24 18.04 5.70
N ARG A 130 -4.92 17.55 4.50
CA ARG A 130 -5.58 16.38 3.87
C ARG A 130 -4.53 15.49 3.19
N PRO A 131 -3.84 14.62 3.94
CA PRO A 131 -2.74 13.79 3.45
C PRO A 131 -3.18 12.56 2.62
N THR A 132 -4.29 12.65 1.89
CA THR A 132 -4.95 11.51 1.21
C THR A 132 -4.02 10.75 0.26
N HIS A 133 -3.23 11.46 -0.55
CA HIS A 133 -2.34 10.83 -1.53
C HIS A 133 -1.20 10.03 -0.86
N TYR A 134 -0.68 10.48 0.28
CA TYR A 134 0.31 9.73 1.05
C TYR A 134 -0.26 8.41 1.57
N TYR A 135 -1.48 8.44 2.09
CA TYR A 135 -2.16 7.24 2.56
C TYR A 135 -2.53 6.28 1.43
N GLN A 136 -2.88 6.79 0.25
CA GLN A 136 -3.10 5.97 -0.94
C GLN A 136 -1.81 5.26 -1.39
N LEU A 137 -0.68 5.96 -1.38
CA LEU A 137 0.61 5.35 -1.71
C LEU A 137 1.00 4.25 -0.72
N LEU A 138 0.88 4.52 0.59
CA LEU A 138 1.13 3.52 1.64
C LEU A 138 0.21 2.31 1.49
N ARG A 139 -1.09 2.54 1.28
CA ARG A 139 -2.09 1.48 1.07
C ARG A 139 -1.70 0.59 -0.12
N SER A 140 -1.30 1.21 -1.24
CA SER A 140 -0.88 0.48 -2.44
C SER A 140 0.36 -0.37 -2.19
N LEU A 141 1.35 0.17 -1.48
CA LEU A 141 2.57 -0.55 -1.10
C LEU A 141 2.25 -1.73 -0.17
N PHE A 142 1.50 -1.49 0.90
CA PHE A 142 1.15 -2.51 1.90
C PHE A 142 0.35 -3.65 1.28
N ARG A 143 -0.60 -3.31 0.41
CA ARG A 143 -1.39 -4.29 -0.35
C ARG A 143 -0.49 -5.13 -1.26
N SER A 144 0.40 -4.50 -2.03
CA SER A 144 1.30 -5.25 -2.90
C SER A 144 2.16 -6.21 -2.10
N VAL A 145 2.79 -5.73 -1.02
CA VAL A 145 3.68 -6.56 -0.21
C VAL A 145 2.95 -7.71 0.48
N SER A 146 1.74 -7.47 0.99
CA SER A 146 0.95 -8.50 1.68
C SER A 146 0.41 -9.59 0.74
N GLN A 147 0.25 -9.30 -0.55
CA GLN A 147 -0.24 -10.26 -1.55
C GLN A 147 0.89 -11.10 -2.17
N GLY A 148 2.14 -10.61 -2.10
CA GLY A 148 3.29 -11.28 -2.69
C GLY A 148 4.02 -12.20 -1.74
N LYS A 149 4.90 -13.04 -2.31
CA LYS A 149 5.86 -13.86 -1.56
C LYS A 149 7.23 -13.19 -1.62
N PHE A 150 7.36 -12.05 -0.95
CA PHE A 150 8.62 -11.27 -0.92
C PHE A 150 9.37 -11.54 0.37
N ASP A 151 10.60 -12.03 0.29
CA ASP A 151 11.40 -12.26 1.50
C ASP A 151 12.22 -11.04 1.89
N SER A 152 12.80 -10.35 0.93
CA SER A 152 13.71 -9.24 1.18
C SER A 152 12.96 -7.95 1.52
N VAL A 153 11.86 -7.66 0.83
CA VAL A 153 10.99 -6.52 1.15
C VAL A 153 10.29 -6.72 2.50
N MET A 154 9.85 -7.94 2.83
CA MET A 154 9.24 -8.21 4.14
C MET A 154 10.23 -7.99 5.31
N LYS A 155 11.53 -8.27 5.11
CA LYS A 155 12.55 -7.96 6.12
C LYS A 155 12.66 -6.46 6.40
N GLU A 156 12.55 -5.61 5.37
CA GLU A 156 12.51 -4.15 5.56
C GLU A 156 11.29 -3.74 6.38
N PHE A 157 10.12 -4.33 6.11
CA PHE A 157 8.91 -4.06 6.90
C PHE A 157 9.04 -4.49 8.36
N ILE A 158 9.59 -5.69 8.62
CA ILE A 158 9.83 -6.17 9.98
C ILE A 158 10.76 -5.22 10.74
N ALA A 159 11.84 -4.74 10.10
CA ALA A 159 12.77 -3.79 10.71
C ALA A 159 12.12 -2.42 11.02
N LEU A 160 11.10 -2.03 10.27
CA LEU A 160 10.35 -0.78 10.45
C LEU A 160 9.12 -0.92 11.36
N LEU A 161 8.69 -2.15 11.65
CA LEU A 161 7.34 -2.48 12.14
C LEU A 161 6.91 -1.63 13.33
N LYS A 162 7.73 -1.57 14.39
CA LYS A 162 7.39 -0.81 15.59
C LYS A 162 7.21 0.68 15.31
N ASN A 163 8.19 1.30 14.64
CA ASN A 163 8.16 2.74 14.35
C ASN A 163 7.02 3.10 13.39
N LEU A 164 6.73 2.21 12.43
CA LEU A 164 5.62 2.36 11.50
C LEU A 164 4.28 2.35 12.24
N LEU A 165 4.04 1.34 13.08
CA LEU A 165 2.81 1.23 13.87
C LEU A 165 2.65 2.41 14.84
N ASP A 166 3.70 2.76 15.59
CA ASP A 166 3.66 3.90 16.51
C ASP A 166 3.30 5.21 15.78
N SER A 167 3.87 5.42 14.59
CA SER A 167 3.59 6.61 13.77
C SER A 167 2.15 6.63 13.24
N LEU A 168 1.66 5.50 12.70
CA LEU A 168 0.30 5.39 12.19
C LEU A 168 -0.73 5.55 13.31
N VAL A 169 -0.51 4.94 14.47
CA VAL A 169 -1.39 5.07 15.64
C VAL A 169 -1.36 6.50 16.19
N LYS A 170 -0.20 7.17 16.19
CA LYS A 170 -0.12 8.59 16.55
C LYS A 170 -0.94 9.47 15.59
N LEU A 171 -0.82 9.25 14.28
CA LEU A 171 -1.62 9.96 13.28
C LEU A 171 -3.11 9.67 13.47
N PHE A 172 -3.48 8.41 13.68
CA PHE A 172 -4.86 7.99 13.92
C PHE A 172 -5.48 8.70 15.14
N ASN A 173 -4.76 8.77 16.25
CA ASN A 173 -5.22 9.44 17.46
C ASN A 173 -5.30 10.97 17.30
N ALA A 174 -4.50 11.56 16.40
CA ALA A 174 -4.45 13.00 16.16
C ALA A 174 -5.47 13.47 15.10
N ALA A 175 -5.95 12.58 14.23
CA ALA A 175 -6.93 12.89 13.22
C ALA A 175 -8.25 13.40 13.84
N GLN A 176 -8.85 14.41 13.21
CA GLN A 176 -10.06 15.07 13.74
C GLN A 176 -11.32 14.62 13.02
N ASP A 177 -11.25 14.34 11.72
CA ASP A 177 -12.34 13.84 10.89
C ASP A 177 -12.34 12.31 10.80
N ASP A 178 -13.53 11.75 10.67
CA ASP A 178 -13.74 10.30 10.62
C ASP A 178 -13.21 9.67 9.33
N ASP A 179 -13.27 10.37 8.19
CA ASP A 179 -12.73 9.90 6.91
C ASP A 179 -11.21 9.61 7.03
N THR A 180 -10.46 10.55 7.59
CA THR A 180 -9.02 10.41 7.82
C THR A 180 -8.73 9.33 8.85
N LYS A 181 -9.51 9.27 9.95
CA LYS A 181 -9.37 8.18 10.94
C LYS A 181 -9.62 6.82 10.33
N GLU A 182 -10.61 6.68 9.45
CA GLU A 182 -10.94 5.42 8.79
C GLU A 182 -9.78 4.96 7.89
N GLN A 183 -9.23 5.88 7.08
CA GLN A 183 -8.05 5.59 6.26
C GLN A 183 -6.84 5.14 7.09
N LEU A 184 -6.60 5.80 8.22
CA LEU A 184 -5.49 5.46 9.12
C LEU A 184 -5.73 4.15 9.87
N ALA A 185 -6.96 3.87 10.28
CA ALA A 185 -7.34 2.60 10.89
C ALA A 185 -7.10 1.44 9.91
N GLU A 186 -7.54 1.59 8.66
CA GLU A 186 -7.28 0.59 7.62
C GLU A 186 -5.77 0.40 7.41
N LEU A 187 -4.99 1.48 7.29
CA LEU A 187 -3.52 1.40 7.15
C LEU A 187 -2.86 0.66 8.31
N CYS A 188 -3.29 0.90 9.56
CA CYS A 188 -2.79 0.18 10.74
C CYS A 188 -2.98 -1.33 10.61
N LEU A 189 -4.14 -1.76 10.07
CA LEU A 189 -4.50 -3.17 9.89
C LEU A 189 -3.91 -3.81 8.62
N MET A 190 -3.44 -2.98 7.68
CA MET A 190 -2.76 -3.40 6.46
C MET A 190 -1.25 -3.54 6.59
N VAL A 191 -0.63 -3.07 7.69
CA VAL A 191 0.83 -3.14 7.87
C VAL A 191 1.34 -4.56 7.59
N PRO A 192 2.24 -4.75 6.59
CA PRO A 192 2.77 -6.06 6.26
C PRO A 192 3.63 -6.61 7.40
N ALA A 193 3.15 -7.66 8.06
CA ALA A 193 3.90 -8.39 9.07
C ALA A 193 3.35 -9.82 9.19
N ARG A 194 4.23 -10.78 9.50
CA ARG A 194 3.79 -12.09 9.98
C ARG A 194 3.30 -11.92 11.43
N LEU A 195 2.28 -12.70 11.80
CA LEU A 195 1.60 -12.56 13.10
C LEU A 195 2.58 -12.64 14.29
N ASN A 196 3.57 -13.53 14.24
CA ASN A 196 4.58 -13.66 15.29
C ASN A 196 5.37 -12.37 15.56
N PHE A 197 5.65 -11.56 14.53
CA PHE A 197 6.30 -10.26 14.69
C PHE A 197 5.30 -9.16 15.07
N LEU A 198 4.04 -9.32 14.70
CA LEU A 198 2.98 -8.38 15.04
C LEU A 198 2.51 -8.50 16.49
N LEU A 199 2.51 -9.71 17.06
CA LEU A 199 1.98 -10.03 18.39
C LEU A 199 2.43 -9.07 19.50
N PRO A 200 3.73 -8.73 19.63
CA PRO A 200 4.19 -7.77 20.65
C PRO A 200 3.61 -6.35 20.50
N HIS A 201 2.98 -6.06 19.37
CA HIS A 201 2.44 -4.75 19.01
C HIS A 201 0.92 -4.74 18.84
N ILE A 202 0.24 -5.88 18.96
CA ILE A 202 -1.22 -5.99 18.72
C ILE A 202 -2.03 -5.05 19.61
N ALA A 203 -1.61 -4.81 20.85
CA ALA A 203 -2.30 -3.88 21.76
C ALA A 203 -2.42 -2.45 21.17
N LEU A 204 -1.46 -2.01 20.36
CA LEU A 204 -1.50 -0.71 19.67
C LEU A 204 -2.65 -0.63 18.65
N LEU A 205 -3.07 -1.78 18.11
CA LEU A 205 -4.09 -1.88 17.07
C LEU A 205 -5.51 -1.91 17.64
N MET A 206 -5.69 -2.08 18.95
CA MET A 206 -7.03 -2.25 19.53
C MET A 206 -7.95 -1.06 19.28
N LYS A 207 -7.48 0.17 19.51
CA LYS A 207 -8.26 1.38 19.22
C LYS A 207 -8.59 1.50 17.72
N PRO A 208 -7.62 1.38 16.78
CA PRO A 208 -7.91 1.30 15.35
C PRO A 208 -8.95 0.25 14.96
N ILE A 209 -8.90 -0.95 15.55
CA ILE A 209 -9.85 -2.04 15.26
C ILE A 209 -11.26 -1.68 15.71
N VAL A 210 -11.41 -1.23 16.96
CA VAL A 210 -12.72 -0.84 17.50
C VAL A 210 -13.33 0.28 16.64
N PHE A 211 -12.52 1.26 16.22
CA PHE A 211 -12.96 2.31 15.31
C PHE A 211 -13.38 1.74 13.95
N ALA A 212 -12.54 0.91 13.33
CA ALA A 212 -12.81 0.29 12.04
C ALA A 212 -14.11 -0.53 12.05
N LEU A 213 -14.38 -1.29 13.11
CA LEU A 213 -15.62 -2.04 13.28
C LEU A 213 -16.87 -1.14 13.36
N ASN A 214 -16.73 0.11 13.80
CA ASN A 214 -17.84 1.06 13.90
C ASN A 214 -17.93 2.04 12.72
N SER A 215 -17.03 1.93 11.75
CA SER A 215 -16.95 2.78 10.56
C SER A 215 -17.78 2.23 9.39
N SER A 216 -17.40 2.52 8.14
CA SER A 216 -18.09 2.00 6.96
C SER A 216 -18.14 0.47 6.93
N THR A 217 -19.11 -0.07 6.21
CA THR A 217 -19.28 -1.53 6.05
C THR A 217 -18.03 -2.20 5.47
N GLU A 218 -17.36 -1.56 4.51
CA GLU A 218 -16.15 -2.11 3.89
C GLU A 218 -15.01 -2.24 4.90
N THR A 219 -14.75 -1.17 5.66
CA THR A 219 -13.69 -1.14 6.67
C THR A 219 -13.99 -2.07 7.83
N ALA A 220 -15.24 -2.14 8.26
CA ALA A 220 -15.67 -3.09 9.29
C ALA A 220 -15.44 -4.55 8.85
N LEU A 221 -15.82 -4.91 7.62
CA LEU A 221 -15.56 -6.26 7.07
C LEU A 221 -14.07 -6.57 6.97
N PHE A 222 -13.24 -5.58 6.62
CA PHE A 222 -11.79 -5.74 6.61
C PHE A 222 -11.22 -6.01 8.01
N ALA A 223 -11.65 -5.24 9.01
CA ALA A 223 -11.24 -5.44 10.40
C ALA A 223 -11.66 -6.81 10.95
N LEU A 224 -12.89 -7.26 10.64
CA LEU A 224 -13.38 -8.58 11.01
C LEU A 224 -12.51 -9.70 10.43
N LYS A 225 -12.23 -9.66 9.11
CA LYS A 225 -11.36 -10.64 8.46
C LYS A 225 -9.95 -10.67 9.06
N LYS A 226 -9.43 -9.50 9.46
CA LYS A 226 -8.12 -9.41 10.11
C LYS A 226 -8.11 -10.03 11.50
N LEU A 227 -9.12 -9.72 12.32
CA LEU A 227 -9.29 -10.35 13.63
C LEU A 227 -9.45 -11.86 13.51
N GLU A 228 -10.27 -12.33 12.58
CA GLU A 228 -10.52 -13.76 12.33
C GLU A 228 -9.21 -14.47 12.01
N SER A 229 -8.45 -13.91 11.06
CA SER A 229 -7.13 -14.44 10.71
C SER A 229 -6.16 -14.47 11.89
N TRP A 230 -6.17 -13.48 12.79
CA TRP A 230 -5.31 -13.54 13.98
C TRP A 230 -5.75 -14.62 14.95
N VAL A 231 -7.05 -14.69 15.27
CA VAL A 231 -7.61 -15.69 16.18
C VAL A 231 -7.35 -17.12 15.67
N GLU A 232 -7.50 -17.37 14.37
CA GLU A 232 -7.23 -18.68 13.75
C GLU A 232 -5.76 -19.11 13.85
N ASN A 233 -4.83 -18.14 13.85
CA ASN A 233 -3.38 -18.40 13.85
C ASN A 233 -2.75 -18.31 15.24
N LEU A 234 -3.54 -18.10 16.30
CA LEU A 234 -3.07 -18.06 17.69
C LEU A 234 -3.50 -19.29 18.47
N GLN A 235 -2.67 -19.66 19.45
CA GLN A 235 -3.07 -20.66 20.44
C GLN A 235 -4.22 -20.12 21.30
N PRO A 236 -5.17 -20.98 21.72
CA PRO A 236 -6.27 -20.56 22.60
C PRO A 236 -5.76 -19.83 23.86
N GLY A 237 -6.43 -18.73 24.24
CA GLY A 237 -6.11 -17.93 25.42
C GLY A 237 -4.91 -16.98 25.26
N TYR A 238 -4.17 -17.02 24.14
CA TYR A 238 -3.06 -16.09 23.91
C TYR A 238 -3.52 -14.67 23.50
N PHE A 239 -4.72 -14.58 22.95
CA PHE A 239 -5.29 -13.32 22.47
C PHE A 239 -5.96 -12.53 23.60
N ASP A 240 -6.59 -13.20 24.56
CA ASP A 240 -7.38 -12.56 25.63
C ASP A 240 -6.60 -11.49 26.44
N PRO A 241 -5.35 -11.75 26.88
CA PRO A 241 -4.57 -10.74 27.61
C PRO A 241 -4.27 -9.50 26.77
N LEU A 242 -4.18 -9.65 25.43
CA LEU A 242 -3.91 -8.55 24.51
C LEU A 242 -5.14 -7.67 24.26
N LEU A 243 -6.34 -8.21 24.51
CA LEU A 243 -7.61 -7.53 24.32
C LEU A 243 -8.15 -6.85 25.58
N GLN A 244 -7.56 -7.13 26.75
CA GLN A 244 -8.14 -6.80 28.05
C GLN A 244 -8.59 -5.33 28.15
N ASP A 245 -7.75 -4.39 27.75
CA ASP A 245 -8.01 -2.95 27.83
C ASP A 245 -9.05 -2.45 26.82
N ALA A 246 -9.35 -3.22 25.78
CA ALA A 246 -10.28 -2.85 24.71
C ALA A 246 -11.56 -3.68 24.70
N LYS A 247 -11.65 -4.71 25.55
CA LYS A 247 -12.73 -5.69 25.59
C LYS A 247 -14.11 -5.03 25.70
N GLU A 248 -14.23 -4.04 26.58
CA GLU A 248 -15.47 -3.30 26.83
C GLU A 248 -16.02 -2.57 25.59
N GLN A 249 -15.15 -2.20 24.64
CA GLN A 249 -15.55 -1.52 23.40
C GLN A 249 -15.61 -2.50 22.22
N LEU A 250 -14.75 -3.52 22.22
CA LEU A 250 -14.64 -4.50 21.15
C LEU A 250 -15.85 -5.44 21.12
N VAL A 251 -16.25 -6.00 22.26
CA VAL A 251 -17.36 -6.96 22.33
C VAL A 251 -18.69 -6.37 21.84
N PRO A 252 -19.10 -5.16 22.26
CA PRO A 252 -20.31 -4.53 21.70
C PRO A 252 -20.21 -4.30 20.19
N ALA A 253 -19.05 -3.88 19.68
CA ALA A 253 -18.85 -3.66 18.25
C ALA A 253 -19.02 -4.97 17.45
N LEU A 254 -18.46 -6.09 17.93
CA LEU A 254 -18.64 -7.41 17.32
C LEU A 254 -20.10 -7.87 17.36
N ASN A 255 -20.79 -7.67 18.49
CA ASN A 255 -22.20 -8.06 18.64
C ASN A 255 -23.13 -7.33 17.67
N LYS A 256 -22.87 -6.05 17.36
CA LYS A 256 -23.62 -5.28 16.35
C LYS A 256 -23.56 -5.94 14.98
N HIS A 257 -22.40 -6.48 14.58
CA HIS A 257 -22.23 -7.17 13.30
C HIS A 257 -22.82 -8.57 13.30
N LEU A 258 -22.78 -9.28 14.43
CA LEU A 258 -23.46 -10.57 14.58
C LEU A 258 -24.98 -10.44 14.37
N GLN A 259 -25.59 -9.40 14.96
CA GLN A 259 -27.01 -9.10 14.77
C GLN A 259 -27.36 -8.71 13.32
N SER A 260 -26.38 -8.18 12.58
CA SER A 260 -26.53 -7.82 11.17
C SER A 260 -26.34 -9.00 10.21
N GLY A 261 -26.13 -10.22 10.73
CA GLY A 261 -26.04 -11.45 9.94
C GLY A 261 -24.68 -11.70 9.29
N VAL A 262 -23.61 -11.01 9.72
CA VAL A 262 -22.26 -11.21 9.17
C VAL A 262 -21.67 -12.52 9.70
N GLN A 263 -21.60 -13.56 8.84
CA GLN A 263 -21.22 -14.92 9.24
C GLN A 263 -19.82 -15.03 9.90
N SER A 264 -18.83 -14.25 9.45
CA SER A 264 -17.48 -14.25 10.05
C SER A 264 -17.46 -13.76 11.50
N CYS A 265 -18.48 -13.01 11.95
CA CYS A 265 -18.57 -12.56 13.34
C CYS A 265 -18.91 -13.69 14.31
N ALA A 266 -19.68 -14.69 13.89
CA ALA A 266 -20.11 -15.77 14.78
C ALA A 266 -18.90 -16.53 15.35
N PHE A 267 -17.90 -16.80 14.51
CA PHE A 267 -16.64 -17.40 14.95
C PHE A 267 -15.92 -16.52 15.98
N LEU A 268 -15.76 -15.23 15.67
CA LEU A 268 -15.05 -14.28 16.53
C LEU A 268 -15.70 -14.13 17.92
N VAL A 269 -17.03 -14.03 17.99
CA VAL A 269 -17.76 -13.91 19.27
C VAL A 269 -17.61 -15.16 20.15
N THR A 270 -17.38 -16.35 19.56
CA THR A 270 -17.12 -17.57 20.35
C THR A 270 -15.69 -17.69 20.87
N LYS A 271 -14.76 -16.92 20.31
CA LYS A 271 -13.31 -17.02 20.59
C LYS A 271 -12.77 -15.82 21.35
N ILE A 272 -13.42 -14.67 21.24
CA ILE A 272 -13.16 -13.47 22.00
C ILE A 272 -14.21 -13.46 23.12
N PRO A 273 -13.83 -13.75 24.38
CA PRO A 273 -14.77 -13.87 25.50
C PRO A 273 -15.36 -12.51 25.92
#